data_AF-A0A023X4P6-F1
#
_entry.id   AF-A0A023X4P6-F1
#
_cell.length_a   1.000
_cell.length_b   1.000
_cell.length_c   1.000
_cell.angle_alpha   90.00
_cell.angle_beta   90.00
_cell.angle_gamma   90.00
#
_symmetry.space_group_name_H-M   'P 1'
#
loop_
_entity.id
_entity.type
_entity.pdbx_description
1 polymer ?
#
loop_
_entity_poly.entity_id
_entity_poly.type
_entity_poly.pdbx_seq_one_letter_code
_entity_poly.pdbx_strand_id
1 'polypeptide(L)'
;MTQAVREAGQGGYVPAGTLHVVDPHPLNWLYITWNTMEEPVRTDERGEIVGACMESSGWEGATLVVNVRRGIRFQDGTDLTAHSIKRAFDEVQKWKAPHPPGTYLNFHPDTTVEVPDDYTVRFNFPEPDGLVLAKFRGFHIASDAFWDAGGFGGKVYGTGEGHW
;
A
#
# COMPACT_ATOMS: atom_id res chain seq x y z
N MET A 1 23.78 -18.43 7.60
CA MET A 1 23.40 -17.47 6.54
C MET A 1 23.25 -16.03 7.03
N THR A 2 23.23 -15.77 8.34
CA THR A 2 22.90 -14.46 8.95
C THR A 2 24.03 -13.42 8.95
N GLN A 3 25.25 -13.78 8.53
CA GLN A 3 26.42 -12.89 8.57
C GLN A 3 26.69 -12.18 7.23
N ALA A 4 26.38 -12.82 6.09
CA ALA A 4 26.64 -12.26 4.76
C ALA A 4 25.75 -11.05 4.41
N VAL A 5 24.57 -10.92 5.03
CA VAL A 5 23.67 -9.78 4.79
C VAL A 5 24.12 -8.53 5.55
N ARG A 6 24.89 -8.67 6.64
CA ARG A 6 25.31 -7.53 7.47
C ARG A 6 26.50 -6.74 6.89
N GLU A 7 27.27 -7.33 5.98
CA GLU A 7 28.46 -6.68 5.41
C GLU A 7 28.18 -5.84 4.16
N ALA A 8 27.01 -6.00 3.52
CA ALA A 8 26.68 -5.27 2.29
C ALA A 8 26.29 -3.79 2.51
N GLY A 9 26.20 -3.31 3.76
CA GLY A 9 25.68 -1.98 4.10
C GLY A 9 26.71 -0.91 4.49
N GLN A 10 28.02 -1.19 4.45
CA GLN A 10 29.06 -0.25 4.92
C GLN A 10 29.77 0.55 3.82
N GLY A 11 29.50 0.26 2.54
CA GLY A 11 29.87 1.13 1.43
C GLY A 11 28.66 1.94 1.02
N GLY A 12 28.67 3.25 1.27
CA GLY A 12 27.60 4.16 0.85
C GLY A 12 27.44 4.20 -0.67
N TYR A 13 26.72 3.23 -1.23
CA TYR A 13 26.23 3.31 -2.60
C TYR A 13 24.99 4.18 -2.58
N VAL A 14 25.09 5.38 -3.15
CA VAL A 14 23.91 6.16 -3.51
C VAL A 14 23.28 5.43 -4.71
N PRO A 15 22.02 4.97 -4.62
CA PRO A 15 21.34 4.36 -5.76
C PRO A 15 21.40 5.32 -6.95
N ALA A 16 22.09 4.90 -8.01
CA ALA A 16 22.23 5.70 -9.23
C ALA A 16 21.46 5.02 -10.36
N GLY A 17 20.28 5.56 -10.69
CA GLY A 17 19.51 5.14 -11.85
C GLY A 17 18.00 5.27 -11.66
N THR A 18 17.32 5.65 -12.73
CA THR A 18 15.85 5.56 -12.83
C THR A 18 15.50 4.31 -13.62
N LEU A 19 14.78 3.38 -13.00
CA LEU A 19 14.19 2.25 -13.73
C LEU A 19 12.85 2.68 -14.32
N HIS A 20 12.80 2.84 -15.63
CA HIS A 20 11.56 3.07 -16.36
C HIS A 20 10.95 1.72 -16.76
N VAL A 21 10.00 1.23 -15.97
CA VAL A 21 9.21 0.04 -16.34
C VAL A 21 8.13 0.49 -17.33
N VAL A 22 8.24 0.04 -18.58
CA VAL A 22 7.22 0.27 -19.62
C VAL A 22 6.56 -1.05 -19.94
N ASP A 23 5.27 -1.13 -19.66
CA ASP A 23 4.48 -2.33 -19.79
C ASP A 23 3.23 -2.08 -20.64
N PRO A 24 3.17 -2.65 -21.86
CA PRO A 24 2.06 -2.40 -22.77
C PRO A 24 0.85 -3.30 -22.52
N HIS A 25 0.91 -4.25 -21.57
CA HIS A 25 -0.17 -5.22 -21.38
C HIS A 25 -1.24 -4.67 -20.42
N PRO A 26 -2.53 -4.67 -20.80
CA PRO A 26 -3.60 -3.94 -20.10
C PRO A 26 -3.90 -4.45 -18.67
N LEU A 27 -3.38 -5.62 -18.30
CA LEU A 27 -3.54 -6.21 -16.96
C LEU A 27 -2.22 -6.34 -16.19
N ASN A 28 -1.09 -5.97 -16.78
CA ASN A 28 0.21 -6.26 -16.18
C ASN A 28 0.64 -5.23 -15.13
N TRP A 29 -0.08 -4.09 -15.05
CA TRP A 29 -0.03 -3.16 -13.92
C TRP A 29 -0.21 -3.86 -12.56
N LEU A 30 -1.07 -4.89 -12.45
CA LEU A 30 -1.26 -5.68 -11.21
C LEU A 30 0.04 -6.34 -10.76
N TYR A 31 0.79 -6.91 -11.71
CA TYR A 31 2.06 -7.53 -11.39
C TYR A 31 3.11 -6.47 -11.05
N ILE A 32 3.09 -5.31 -11.70
CA ILE A 32 3.98 -4.21 -11.34
C ILE A 32 3.69 -3.76 -9.91
N THR A 33 2.46 -3.36 -9.60
CA THR A 33 2.11 -2.83 -8.27
C THR A 33 2.33 -3.85 -7.17
N TRP A 34 1.96 -5.13 -7.37
CA TRP A 34 2.22 -6.18 -6.38
C TRP A 34 3.71 -6.46 -6.14
N ASN A 35 4.59 -6.16 -7.09
CA ASN A 35 6.03 -6.36 -6.93
C ASN A 35 6.81 -5.10 -6.54
N THR A 36 6.27 -3.90 -6.78
CA THR A 36 6.99 -2.63 -6.54
C THR A 36 6.43 -1.79 -5.40
N MET A 37 5.16 -1.99 -5.03
CA MET A 37 4.48 -1.26 -3.96
C MET A 37 4.31 -2.11 -2.71
N GLU A 38 4.04 -1.45 -1.58
CA GLU A 38 3.68 -2.14 -0.35
C GLU A 38 2.17 -2.24 -0.14
N GLU A 39 1.77 -3.21 0.68
CA GLU A 39 0.37 -3.53 0.99
C GLU A 39 0.26 -3.94 2.46
N PRO A 40 -0.91 -3.82 3.11
CA PRO A 40 -1.13 -4.34 4.45
C PRO A 40 -0.91 -5.86 4.51
N VAL A 41 -1.39 -6.59 3.51
CA VAL A 41 -1.27 -8.04 3.40
C VAL A 41 -0.69 -8.45 2.06
N ARG A 42 -0.09 -9.65 2.00
CA ARG A 42 0.35 -10.31 0.78
C ARG A 42 -0.22 -11.73 0.70
N THR A 43 0.09 -12.41 -0.40
CA THR A 43 -0.21 -13.83 -0.57
C THR A 43 1.09 -14.61 -0.55
N ASP A 44 1.14 -15.71 0.21
CA ASP A 44 2.30 -16.60 0.22
C ASP A 44 2.30 -17.59 -0.95
N GLU A 45 3.30 -18.48 -1.01
CA GLU A 45 3.44 -19.50 -2.06
C GLU A 45 2.28 -20.52 -2.11
N ARG A 46 1.47 -20.60 -1.04
CA ARG A 46 0.33 -21.51 -0.93
C ARG A 46 -1.00 -20.83 -1.26
N GLY A 47 -0.99 -19.53 -1.57
CA GLY A 47 -2.19 -18.76 -1.82
C GLY A 47 -2.85 -18.22 -0.54
N GLU A 48 -2.21 -18.35 0.62
CA GLU A 48 -2.77 -17.88 1.90
C GLU A 48 -2.51 -16.38 2.08
N ILE A 49 -3.48 -15.63 2.60
CA ILE A 49 -3.32 -14.22 2.95
C ILE A 49 -2.48 -14.12 4.22
N VAL A 50 -1.36 -13.40 4.14
CA VAL A 50 -0.42 -13.19 5.26
C VAL A 50 -0.16 -11.70 5.47
N GLY A 51 0.19 -11.31 6.70
CA GLY A 51 0.53 -9.91 7.02
C GLY A 51 1.82 -9.46 6.32
N ALA A 52 1.79 -8.27 5.74
CA ALA A 52 2.95 -7.58 5.15
C ALA A 52 3.31 -6.36 6.00
N CYS A 53 2.91 -5.14 5.60
CA CYS A 53 3.08 -3.97 6.45
C CYS A 53 2.11 -3.95 7.64
N MET A 54 1.03 -4.74 7.60
CA MET A 54 0.21 -5.10 8.76
C MET A 54 0.91 -6.21 9.54
N GLU A 55 1.40 -5.90 10.73
CA GLU A 55 1.98 -6.88 11.65
C GLU A 55 0.89 -7.69 12.35
N SER A 56 -0.19 -7.03 12.76
CA SER A 56 -1.36 -7.66 13.38
C SER A 56 -2.59 -6.77 13.24
N SER A 57 -3.78 -7.33 13.48
CA SER A 57 -5.03 -6.57 13.48
C SER A 57 -6.08 -7.16 14.43
N GLY A 58 -7.02 -6.34 14.87
CA GLY A 58 -8.16 -6.75 15.69
C GLY A 58 -9.39 -5.87 15.45
N TRP A 59 -10.58 -6.46 15.56
CA TRP A 59 -11.85 -5.73 15.44
C TRP A 59 -12.30 -5.18 16.80
N GLU A 60 -12.69 -3.91 16.80
CA GLU A 60 -13.35 -3.20 17.89
C GLU A 60 -14.70 -2.67 17.38
N GLY A 61 -15.75 -3.48 17.45
CA GLY A 61 -17.03 -3.15 16.82
C GLY A 61 -16.89 -3.10 15.29
N ALA A 62 -17.15 -1.93 14.69
CA ALA A 62 -16.97 -1.68 13.26
C ALA A 62 -15.62 -1.04 12.91
N THR A 63 -14.67 -1.00 13.86
CA THR A 63 -13.32 -0.49 13.63
C THR A 63 -12.32 -1.64 13.53
N LEU A 64 -11.55 -1.70 12.43
CA LEU A 64 -10.37 -2.57 12.34
C LEU A 64 -9.15 -1.79 12.80
N VAL A 65 -8.56 -2.22 13.92
CA VAL A 65 -7.29 -1.70 14.41
C VAL A 65 -6.15 -2.52 13.81
N VAL A 66 -5.22 -1.83 13.16
CA VAL A 66 -4.05 -2.40 12.49
C VAL A 66 -2.79 -1.89 13.17
N ASN A 67 -1.93 -2.82 13.60
CA ASN A 67 -0.56 -2.50 14.02
C ASN A 67 0.37 -2.58 12.81
N VAL A 68 1.07 -1.50 12.54
CA VAL A 68 2.02 -1.39 11.42
C VAL A 68 3.36 -1.96 11.83
N ARG A 69 3.91 -2.85 10.99
CA ARG A 69 5.22 -3.46 11.22
C ARG A 69 6.30 -2.39 11.19
N ARG A 70 7.14 -2.39 12.23
CA ARG A 70 8.28 -1.46 12.35
C ARG A 70 9.44 -1.83 11.43
N GLY A 71 10.16 -0.81 10.97
CA GLY A 71 11.41 -0.97 10.21
C GLY A 71 11.24 -1.28 8.72
N ILE A 72 10.02 -1.16 8.18
CA ILE A 72 9.79 -1.19 6.74
C ILE A 72 10.21 0.15 6.13
N ARG A 73 10.90 0.11 4.99
CA ARG A 73 11.32 1.28 4.23
C ARG A 73 10.85 1.18 2.79
N PHE A 74 10.47 2.33 2.21
CA PHE A 74 10.25 2.45 0.78
C PHE A 74 11.59 2.47 0.01
N GLN A 75 11.51 2.38 -1.32
CA GLN A 75 12.67 2.34 -2.20
C GLN A 75 13.51 3.64 -2.17
N ASP A 76 12.90 4.77 -1.78
CA ASP A 76 13.57 6.06 -1.57
C ASP A 76 14.25 6.18 -0.19
N GLY A 77 14.17 5.13 0.63
CA GLY A 77 14.77 5.06 1.96
C GLY A 77 13.92 5.63 3.09
N THR A 78 12.77 6.25 2.80
CA THR A 78 11.83 6.74 3.83
C THR A 78 11.13 5.59 4.55
N ASP A 79 10.73 5.81 5.81
CA ASP A 79 10.05 4.78 6.60
C ASP A 79 8.57 4.67 6.18
N LEU A 80 8.04 3.44 6.17
CA LEU A 80 6.61 3.19 6.06
C LEU A 80 5.99 3.25 7.46
N THR A 81 5.03 4.16 7.64
CA THR A 81 4.29 4.36 8.90
C THR A 81 2.78 4.33 8.67
N ALA A 82 2.00 4.39 9.75
CA ALA A 82 0.56 4.58 9.73
C ALA A 82 0.15 5.79 8.87
N HIS A 83 0.96 6.86 8.86
CA HIS A 83 0.70 8.05 8.05
C HIS A 83 0.77 7.77 6.55
N SER A 84 1.70 6.91 6.11
CA SER A 84 1.79 6.48 4.70
C SER A 84 0.53 5.71 4.28
N ILE A 85 0.01 4.85 5.17
CA ILE A 85 -1.24 4.11 4.96
C ILE A 85 -2.42 5.06 4.85
N LYS A 86 -2.54 6.02 5.77
CA LYS A 86 -3.60 7.03 5.70
C LYS A 86 -3.54 7.83 4.40
N ARG A 87 -2.35 8.29 3.99
CA ARG A 87 -2.18 9.04 2.74
C ARG A 87 -2.65 8.22 1.54
N ALA A 88 -2.22 6.96 1.44
CA ALA A 88 -2.67 6.07 0.37
C ALA A 88 -4.21 5.91 0.37
N PHE A 89 -4.82 5.74 1.54
CA PHE A 89 -6.27 5.65 1.67
C PHE A 89 -6.96 6.91 1.14
N ASP A 90 -6.50 8.09 1.59
CA ASP A 90 -7.06 9.38 1.18
C ASP A 90 -6.91 9.62 -0.34
N GLU A 91 -5.79 9.19 -0.94
CA GLU A 91 -5.54 9.32 -2.39
C GLU A 91 -6.46 8.39 -3.21
N VAL A 92 -6.57 7.12 -2.83
CA VAL A 92 -7.39 6.13 -3.55
C VAL A 92 -8.89 6.44 -3.45
N GLN A 93 -9.35 6.98 -2.32
CA GLN A 93 -10.76 7.37 -2.12
C GLN A 93 -11.23 8.50 -3.04
N LYS A 94 -10.32 9.22 -3.72
CA LYS A 94 -10.68 10.24 -4.72
C LYS A 94 -11.25 9.62 -5.99
N TRP A 95 -11.08 8.32 -6.19
CA TRP A 95 -11.48 7.60 -7.40
C TRP A 95 -12.79 6.83 -7.18
N LYS A 96 -13.69 6.84 -8.16
CA LYS A 96 -14.98 6.13 -8.16
C LYS A 96 -14.80 4.63 -8.42
N ALA A 97 -13.94 4.27 -9.36
CA ALA A 97 -13.66 2.89 -9.74
C ALA A 97 -12.14 2.68 -9.88
N PRO A 98 -11.38 2.84 -8.77
CA PRO A 98 -9.94 2.67 -8.78
C PRO A 98 -9.53 1.30 -9.33
N HIS A 99 -10.20 0.21 -8.95
CA HIS A 99 -9.73 -1.14 -9.26
C HIS A 99 -10.39 -1.74 -10.53
N PRO A 100 -9.62 -2.01 -11.61
CA PRO A 100 -10.11 -2.74 -12.78
C PRO A 100 -10.79 -4.09 -12.51
N PRO A 101 -10.36 -4.90 -11.51
CA PRO A 101 -11.07 -6.13 -11.16
C PRO A 101 -12.51 -5.92 -10.69
N GLY A 102 -12.85 -4.73 -10.19
CA GLY A 102 -14.20 -4.35 -9.78
C GLY A 102 -14.26 -3.51 -8.50
N THR A 103 -15.36 -2.80 -8.31
CA THR A 103 -15.59 -1.89 -7.18
C THR A 103 -15.74 -2.59 -5.82
N TYR A 104 -15.84 -3.92 -5.78
CA TYR A 104 -15.86 -4.68 -4.53
C TYR A 104 -14.53 -4.59 -3.75
N LEU A 105 -13.44 -4.17 -4.41
CA LEU A 105 -12.15 -3.87 -3.78
C LEU A 105 -12.10 -2.46 -3.17
N ASN A 106 -13.11 -1.61 -3.40
CA ASN A 106 -13.14 -0.26 -2.85
C ASN A 106 -13.54 -0.29 -1.36
N PHE A 107 -12.96 0.62 -0.59
CA PHE A 107 -13.49 0.93 0.73
C PHE A 107 -14.88 1.58 0.59
N HIS A 108 -15.73 1.40 1.60
CA HIS A 108 -17.01 2.10 1.62
C HIS A 108 -16.74 3.62 1.62
N PRO A 109 -17.51 4.46 0.90
CA PRO A 109 -17.29 5.91 0.84
C PRO A 109 -17.22 6.59 2.22
N ASP A 110 -18.03 6.11 3.17
CA ASP A 110 -18.08 6.62 4.53
C ASP A 110 -17.03 6.00 5.49
N THR A 111 -16.11 5.17 4.97
CA THR A 111 -14.99 4.65 5.79
C THR A 111 -14.05 5.80 6.12
N THR A 112 -13.61 5.90 7.37
CA THR A 112 -12.59 6.86 7.79
C THR A 112 -11.35 6.16 8.33
N VAL A 113 -10.21 6.85 8.28
CA VAL A 113 -8.93 6.35 8.80
C VAL A 113 -8.33 7.32 9.79
N GLU A 114 -8.09 6.84 11.01
CA GLU A 114 -7.40 7.56 12.07
C GLU A 114 -6.03 6.94 12.33
N VAL A 115 -5.06 7.77 12.68
CA VAL A 115 -3.67 7.38 12.96
C VAL A 115 -3.23 8.01 14.28
N PRO A 116 -3.53 7.38 15.43
CA PRO A 116 -3.20 7.96 16.74
C PRO A 116 -1.68 8.04 16.99
N ASP A 117 -0.88 7.23 16.28
CA ASP A 117 0.58 7.23 16.32
C ASP A 117 1.16 6.64 15.01
N ASP A 118 2.50 6.61 14.90
CA ASP A 118 3.23 6.14 13.71
C ASP A 118 2.98 4.66 13.35
N TYR A 119 2.48 3.84 14.28
CA TYR A 119 2.39 2.38 14.11
C TYR A 119 1.01 1.81 14.38
N THR A 120 0.00 2.67 14.49
CA THR A 120 -1.39 2.25 14.70
C THR A 120 -2.29 2.93 13.66
N VAL A 121 -3.07 2.13 12.93
CA VAL A 121 -4.10 2.62 12.01
C VAL A 121 -5.45 2.10 12.50
N ARG A 122 -6.45 2.98 12.55
CA ARG A 122 -7.83 2.60 12.86
C ARG A 122 -8.69 2.87 11.63
N PHE A 123 -9.13 1.80 10.96
CA PHE A 123 -10.10 1.87 9.87
C PHE A 123 -11.50 1.79 10.46
N ASN A 124 -12.25 2.89 10.42
CA ASN A 124 -13.62 2.95 10.92
C ASN A 124 -14.59 2.74 9.76
N PHE A 125 -15.25 1.59 9.74
CA PHE A 125 -16.25 1.27 8.73
C PHE A 125 -17.66 1.62 9.24
N PRO A 126 -18.62 1.91 8.35
CA PRO A 126 -20.03 2.05 8.76
C PRO A 126 -20.61 0.77 9.37
N GLU A 127 -20.14 -0.38 8.89
CA GLU A 127 -20.43 -1.71 9.40
C GLU A 127 -19.19 -2.61 9.24
N PRO A 128 -19.04 -3.69 10.03
CA PRO A 128 -17.89 -4.59 9.90
C PRO A 128 -17.73 -5.14 8.47
N ASP A 129 -16.58 -4.88 7.86
CA ASP A 129 -16.29 -5.25 6.48
C ASP A 129 -15.56 -6.59 6.40
N GLY A 130 -16.31 -7.67 6.14
CA GLY A 130 -15.76 -9.01 5.99
C GLY A 130 -14.81 -9.18 4.80
N LEU A 131 -14.79 -8.24 3.84
CA LEU A 131 -13.92 -8.27 2.67
C LEU A 131 -12.67 -7.41 2.83
N VAL A 132 -12.44 -6.79 3.99
CA VAL A 132 -11.32 -5.85 4.20
C VAL A 132 -9.96 -6.42 3.80
N LEU A 133 -9.69 -7.70 4.04
CA LEU A 133 -8.42 -8.33 3.65
C LEU A 133 -8.27 -8.45 2.12
N ALA A 134 -9.37 -8.64 1.40
CA ALA A 134 -9.36 -8.63 -0.07
C ALA A 134 -9.11 -7.20 -0.59
N LYS A 135 -9.74 -6.20 0.03
CA LYS A 135 -9.52 -4.78 -0.29
C LYS A 135 -8.06 -4.38 -0.05
N PHE A 136 -7.44 -4.88 1.02
CA PHE A 136 -6.03 -4.66 1.30
C PHE A 136 -5.07 -5.22 0.24
N ARG A 137 -5.48 -6.18 -0.60
CA ARG A 137 -4.68 -6.68 -1.75
C ARG A 137 -4.81 -5.83 -3.02
N GLY A 138 -5.73 -4.86 -3.03
CA GLY A 138 -5.77 -3.79 -4.03
C GLY A 138 -5.26 -2.46 -3.49
N PHE A 139 -4.87 -2.41 -2.21
CA PHE A 139 -4.55 -1.19 -1.51
C PHE A 139 -3.04 -0.94 -1.49
N HIS A 140 -2.56 -0.26 -2.53
CA HIS A 140 -1.15 0.02 -2.72
C HIS A 140 -0.69 1.25 -1.92
N ILE A 141 0.32 1.06 -1.08
CA ILE A 141 0.93 2.05 -0.22
C ILE A 141 2.27 2.45 -0.80
N ALA A 142 2.47 3.76 -0.96
CA ALA A 142 3.67 4.34 -1.55
C ALA A 142 4.19 5.51 -0.71
N SER A 143 5.45 5.89 -0.96
CA SER A 143 6.08 7.01 -0.27
C SER A 143 5.48 8.35 -0.66
N ASP A 144 5.74 9.37 0.16
CA ASP A 144 5.28 10.73 -0.11
C ASP A 144 5.80 11.25 -1.45
N ALA A 145 7.06 10.93 -1.81
CA ALA A 145 7.66 11.33 -3.07
C ALA A 145 6.88 10.80 -4.29
N PHE A 146 6.36 9.57 -4.24
CA PHE A 146 5.52 9.01 -5.31
C PHE A 146 4.24 9.82 -5.49
N TRP A 147 3.51 10.06 -4.41
CA TRP A 147 2.27 10.83 -4.45
C TRP A 147 2.51 12.29 -4.87
N ASP A 148 3.58 12.90 -4.37
CA ASP A 148 3.99 14.26 -4.74
C ASP A 148 4.43 14.35 -6.21
N ALA A 149 5.00 13.30 -6.79
CA ALA A 149 5.31 13.24 -8.22
C ALA A 149 4.07 13.10 -9.11
N GLY A 150 2.90 12.83 -8.52
CA GLY A 150 1.62 12.69 -9.21
C GLY A 150 0.97 11.33 -9.08
N GLY A 151 1.54 10.43 -8.26
CA GLY A 151 1.02 9.08 -8.03
C GLY A 151 0.80 8.32 -9.33
N PHE A 152 -0.35 7.67 -9.43
CA PHE A 152 -0.80 6.94 -10.62
C PHE A 152 -1.29 7.88 -11.74
N GLY A 153 -0.57 8.97 -11.99
CA GLY A 153 -0.88 9.92 -13.07
C GLY A 153 -1.92 10.99 -12.72
N GLY A 154 -2.27 11.18 -11.44
CA GLY A 154 -3.22 12.21 -11.00
C GLY A 154 -2.82 13.65 -11.42
N LYS A 155 -1.52 13.97 -11.47
CA LYS A 155 -1.03 15.27 -11.99
C LYS A 155 -1.14 15.42 -13.50
N VAL A 156 -1.11 14.32 -14.25
CA VAL A 156 -1.08 14.32 -15.72
C VAL A 156 -2.49 14.17 -16.30
N TYR A 157 -3.28 13.25 -15.74
CA TYR A 157 -4.59 12.85 -16.26
C TYR A 157 -5.75 13.37 -15.39
N GLY A 158 -5.46 13.99 -14.24
CA GLY A 158 -6.48 14.45 -13.28
C GLY A 158 -7.12 13.32 -12.46
N THR A 159 -6.75 12.07 -12.73
CA THR A 159 -7.24 10.86 -12.06
C THR A 159 -6.17 9.77 -12.12
N GLY A 160 -6.17 8.85 -11.14
CA GLY A 160 -5.41 7.60 -11.22
C GLY A 160 -6.22 6.43 -11.79
N GLU A 161 -7.52 6.60 -12.03
CA GLU A 161 -8.39 5.56 -12.57
C GLU A 161 -7.91 5.10 -13.94
N GLY A 162 -7.61 3.81 -14.07
CA GLY A 162 -7.13 3.23 -15.33
C GLY A 162 -5.69 3.62 -15.71
N HIS A 163 -4.95 4.29 -14.81
CA HIS A 163 -3.58 4.77 -15.02
C HIS A 163 -2.61 4.23 -13.96
N TRP A 164 -2.92 3.04 -13.42
CA TRP A 164 -2.04 2.31 -12.50
C TRP A 164 -0.68 1.97 -13.11
#